data_AF-A0A7J2TCS2-F1
#
_entry.id   AF-A0A7J2TCS2-F1
#
_cell.length_a   1.000
_cell.length_b   1.000
_cell.length_c   1.000
_cell.angle_alpha   90.00
_cell.angle_beta   90.00
_cell.angle_gamma   90.00
#
_symmetry.space_group_name_H-M   'P 1'
#
loop_
_entity.id
_entity.type
_entity.pdbx_description
1 polymer ?
#
loop_
_entity_poly.entity_id
_entity_poly.type
_entity_poly.pdbx_seq_one_letter_code
_entity_poly.pdbx_strand_id
1 'polypeptide(L)'
;MLKYGVKSVEADSLQIREDEETLTVPAVITREGVYDYDGMLIYEPAEEVEKAAFTALNAWVVEEHPPEIILSKPGLIRGTVRNAKFEKDRIKAELAFFKNRCSPQYLEDIKTGKARSVSIGFFFECIPQQGEWNGQHYEYVKKDILIDHVAVGSWQGRCSYPLCGIGVDTLKGADPYPNEHSCRLKDPEKLNIVGSGEREHNGKSYRVIFGKPKDKLEAGSVEQAYRYPVKTWSEAEARKHCQDHGGNFEPALREESGASSNKQRLQQESIRKQLEGYESADSLIAKANILIRQLKGIQ
;
A
#
# COMPACT_ATOMS: atom_id res chain seq x y z
N MET A 1 39.68 10.94 -35.69
CA MET A 1 39.56 9.61 -35.07
C MET A 1 38.46 9.70 -34.00
N LEU A 2 37.27 9.19 -34.28
CA LEU A 2 36.15 9.18 -33.34
C LEU A 2 36.42 8.14 -32.26
N LYS A 3 36.34 8.55 -30.99
CA LYS A 3 36.33 7.64 -29.84
C LYS A 3 34.98 7.78 -29.12
N TYR A 4 34.24 6.68 -29.04
CA TYR A 4 33.12 6.52 -28.13
C TYR A 4 33.63 5.93 -26.82
N GLY A 5 33.17 6.48 -25.69
CA GLY A 5 33.37 5.92 -24.36
C GLY A 5 32.06 5.99 -23.60
N VAL A 6 31.53 4.85 -23.20
CA VAL A 6 30.35 4.76 -22.34
C VAL A 6 30.85 4.68 -20.90
N LYS A 7 30.52 5.68 -20.08
CA LYS A 7 30.64 5.57 -18.62
C LYS A 7 29.41 4.82 -18.14
N SER A 8 29.56 3.57 -17.72
CA SER A 8 28.56 2.91 -16.88
C SER A 8 28.72 3.46 -15.46
N VAL A 9 27.70 4.16 -14.97
CA VAL A 9 27.57 4.51 -13.55
C VAL A 9 26.73 3.42 -12.91
N GLU A 10 27.33 2.64 -12.03
CA GLU A 10 26.62 1.73 -11.14
C GLU A 10 25.83 2.58 -10.14
N ALA A 11 24.52 2.70 -10.39
CA ALA A 11 23.56 2.92 -9.32
C ALA A 11 23.46 1.60 -8.55
N ASP A 12 23.51 1.62 -7.21
CA ASP A 12 23.00 0.48 -6.43
C ASP A 12 21.51 0.37 -6.74
N SER A 13 21.25 -0.55 -7.67
CA SER A 13 20.23 -0.44 -8.69
C SER A 13 18.92 -1.03 -8.19
N LEU A 14 17.79 -0.46 -8.63
CA LEU A 14 16.60 -1.28 -8.86
C LEU A 14 17.11 -2.55 -9.55
N GLN A 15 16.84 -3.75 -9.03
CA GLN A 15 17.34 -4.99 -9.65
C GLN A 15 16.62 -5.23 -10.98
N ILE A 16 16.97 -4.44 -11.98
CA ILE A 16 16.45 -4.52 -13.33
C ILE A 16 17.25 -5.61 -14.01
N ARG A 17 16.56 -6.67 -14.43
CA ARG A 17 17.12 -7.66 -15.35
C ARG A 17 16.51 -7.42 -16.70
N GLU A 18 17.34 -7.24 -17.71
CA GLU A 18 16.89 -6.91 -19.05
C GLU A 18 17.56 -7.85 -20.05
N ASP A 19 16.75 -8.48 -20.89
CA ASP A 19 17.19 -9.31 -22.01
C ASP A 19 16.64 -8.72 -23.33
N GLU A 20 16.77 -9.44 -24.44
CA GLU A 20 16.31 -8.95 -25.75
C GLU A 20 14.78 -8.73 -25.80
N GLU A 21 14.01 -9.50 -25.04
CA GLU A 21 12.55 -9.53 -25.12
C GLU A 21 11.88 -8.79 -23.96
N THR A 22 12.51 -8.80 -22.78
CA THR A 22 11.89 -8.38 -21.53
C THR A 22 12.72 -7.43 -20.69
N LEU A 23 12.01 -6.58 -19.95
CA LEU A 23 12.53 -5.81 -18.83
C LEU A 23 11.85 -6.34 -17.56
N THR A 24 12.62 -6.84 -16.60
CA THR A 24 12.11 -7.46 -15.38
C THR A 24 12.55 -6.67 -14.16
N VAL A 25 11.61 -6.34 -13.27
CA VAL A 25 11.86 -5.57 -12.04
C VAL A 25 11.20 -6.21 -10.83
N PRO A 26 11.80 -6.14 -9.62
CA PRO A 26 11.15 -6.58 -8.40
C PRO A 26 10.06 -5.57 -7.97
N ALA A 27 8.97 -6.08 -7.42
CA ALA A 27 7.88 -5.27 -6.90
C ALA A 27 7.20 -5.92 -5.69
N VAL A 28 6.68 -5.07 -4.81
CA VAL A 28 5.63 -5.44 -3.86
C VAL A 28 4.30 -5.03 -4.48
N ILE A 29 3.43 -6.00 -4.78
CA ILE A 29 2.20 -5.76 -5.55
C ILE A 29 0.97 -5.49 -4.67
N THR A 30 0.94 -6.06 -3.46
CA THR A 30 -0.03 -5.77 -2.40
C THR A 30 0.51 -6.24 -1.06
N ARG A 31 -0.13 -5.86 0.03
CA ARG A 31 0.19 -6.27 1.40
C ARG A 31 -1.03 -6.23 2.31
N GLU A 32 -0.90 -6.85 3.47
CA GLU A 32 -1.84 -6.72 4.57
C GLU A 32 -2.03 -5.24 4.94
N GLY A 33 -3.28 -4.82 5.09
CA GLY A 33 -3.61 -3.42 5.30
C GLY A 33 -5.10 -3.14 5.41
N VAL A 34 -5.44 -1.94 5.89
CA VAL A 34 -6.79 -1.40 5.76
C VAL A 34 -6.77 -0.31 4.69
N TYR A 35 -7.62 -0.46 3.69
CA TYR A 35 -7.66 0.37 2.50
C TYR A 35 -9.02 1.05 2.34
N ASP A 36 -9.01 2.29 1.86
CA ASP A 36 -10.20 3.07 1.57
C ASP A 36 -10.69 2.77 0.13
N TYR A 37 -11.94 2.29 0.03
CA TYR A 37 -12.69 2.11 -1.21
C TYR A 37 -13.91 3.01 -1.19
N ASP A 38 -13.70 4.27 -1.56
CA ASP A 38 -14.75 5.29 -1.69
C ASP A 38 -15.57 5.47 -0.39
N GLY A 39 -14.86 5.50 0.74
CA GLY A 39 -15.43 5.63 2.09
C GLY A 39 -15.64 4.30 2.80
N MET A 40 -15.50 3.16 2.11
CA MET A 40 -15.52 1.84 2.75
C MET A 40 -14.12 1.48 3.24
N LEU A 41 -13.96 1.33 4.56
CA LEU A 41 -12.70 0.88 5.17
C LEU A 41 -12.65 -0.65 5.18
N ILE A 42 -11.85 -1.21 4.26
CA ILE A 42 -11.78 -2.66 4.05
C ILE A 42 -10.42 -3.17 4.49
N TYR A 43 -10.43 -4.12 5.42
CA TYR A 43 -9.25 -4.86 5.85
C TYR A 43 -8.93 -5.99 4.87
N GLU A 44 -7.68 -6.05 4.44
CA GLU A 44 -7.07 -7.10 3.63
C GLU A 44 -6.12 -7.90 4.53
N PRO A 45 -6.56 -9.04 5.10
CA PRO A 45 -5.76 -9.80 6.06
C PRO A 45 -4.57 -10.52 5.43
N ALA A 46 -3.45 -10.66 6.15
CA ALA A 46 -2.26 -11.38 5.68
C ALA A 46 -2.59 -12.80 5.18
N GLU A 47 -3.49 -13.51 5.87
CA GLU A 47 -3.92 -14.85 5.49
C GLU A 47 -4.57 -14.89 4.09
N GLU A 48 -5.36 -13.87 3.75
CA GLU A 48 -6.03 -13.78 2.44
C GLU A 48 -5.06 -13.31 1.36
N VAL A 49 -4.12 -12.44 1.72
CA VAL A 49 -3.00 -12.04 0.84
C VAL A 49 -2.10 -13.24 0.53
N GLU A 50 -1.82 -14.09 1.52
CA GLU A 50 -1.05 -15.33 1.33
C GLU A 50 -1.77 -16.29 0.38
N LYS A 51 -3.06 -16.53 0.59
CA LYS A 51 -3.90 -17.34 -0.32
C LYS A 51 -3.92 -16.76 -1.73
N ALA A 52 -3.94 -15.44 -1.88
CA ALA A 52 -3.96 -14.79 -3.19
C ALA A 52 -2.64 -14.91 -3.97
N ALA A 53 -1.51 -15.16 -3.29
CA ALA A 53 -0.19 -15.09 -3.91
C ALA A 53 -0.02 -15.99 -5.14
N PHE A 54 -0.61 -17.18 -5.14
CA PHE A 54 -0.53 -18.07 -6.32
C PHE A 54 -1.34 -17.55 -7.49
N THR A 55 -2.42 -16.78 -7.26
CA THR A 55 -3.25 -16.20 -8.32
C THR A 55 -2.55 -15.06 -9.05
N ALA A 56 -1.60 -14.40 -8.39
CA ALA A 56 -0.73 -13.42 -9.04
C ALA A 56 0.25 -14.07 -10.03
N LEU A 57 0.55 -15.36 -9.91
CA LEU A 57 1.50 -16.03 -10.80
C LEU A 57 0.94 -16.05 -12.23
N ASN A 58 1.71 -15.52 -13.18
CA ASN A 58 1.31 -15.33 -14.58
C ASN A 58 0.16 -14.34 -14.81
N ALA A 59 -0.26 -13.59 -13.78
CA ALA A 59 -1.17 -12.47 -13.98
C ALA A 59 -0.56 -11.47 -14.97
N TRP A 60 -1.41 -10.75 -15.69
CA TRP A 60 -0.95 -9.81 -16.70
C TRP A 60 -0.53 -8.48 -16.08
N VAL A 61 0.52 -7.88 -16.63
CA VAL A 61 0.92 -6.52 -16.28
C VAL A 61 0.33 -5.54 -17.29
N VAL A 62 -0.24 -4.45 -16.80
CA VAL A 62 -0.82 -3.35 -17.58
C VAL A 62 -0.20 -2.02 -17.12
N GLU A 63 -0.31 -0.98 -17.94
CA GLU A 63 0.20 0.37 -17.62
C GLU A 63 -0.78 1.15 -16.75
N GLU A 64 -2.07 1.04 -17.05
CA GLU A 64 -3.15 1.67 -16.29
C GLU A 64 -4.22 0.64 -16.00
N HIS A 65 -5.02 0.87 -14.95
CA HIS A 65 -6.20 0.06 -14.71
C HIS A 65 -7.13 0.13 -15.94
N PRO A 66 -7.60 -1.02 -16.46
CA PRO A 66 -8.60 -1.04 -17.51
C PRO A 66 -9.84 -0.25 -17.09
N PRO A 67 -10.51 0.48 -18.02
CA PRO A 67 -11.73 1.20 -17.72
C PRO A 67 -12.83 0.32 -17.13
N GLU A 68 -12.87 -0.95 -17.53
CA GLU A 68 -13.80 -1.94 -17.04
C GLU A 68 -13.38 -2.57 -15.70
N ILE A 69 -12.31 -2.10 -15.06
CA ILE A 69 -11.69 -2.61 -13.82
C ILE A 69 -11.11 -4.03 -13.95
N ILE A 70 -11.54 -4.79 -14.95
CA ILE A 70 -11.04 -6.11 -15.33
C ILE A 70 -10.26 -6.04 -16.64
N LEU A 71 -9.25 -6.89 -16.80
CA LEU A 71 -8.50 -6.99 -18.03
C LEU A 71 -9.29 -7.76 -19.10
N SER A 72 -10.00 -7.02 -19.95
CA SER A 72 -10.86 -7.57 -21.00
C SER A 72 -10.26 -7.52 -22.42
N LYS A 73 -9.15 -6.79 -22.62
CA LYS A 73 -8.58 -6.49 -23.95
C LYS A 73 -7.10 -6.89 -24.03
N PRO A 74 -6.71 -7.80 -24.95
CA PRO A 74 -5.31 -8.22 -25.11
C PRO A 74 -4.33 -7.10 -25.45
N GLY A 75 -4.81 -5.99 -26.03
CA GLY A 75 -4.00 -4.82 -26.38
C GLY A 75 -3.53 -4.00 -25.18
N LEU A 76 -4.08 -4.23 -23.99
CA LEU A 76 -3.67 -3.56 -22.75
C LEU A 76 -2.48 -4.25 -22.07
N ILE A 77 -2.18 -5.50 -22.44
CA ILE A 77 -1.11 -6.29 -21.83
C ILE A 77 0.25 -5.71 -22.19
N ARG A 78 1.05 -5.42 -21.17
CA ARG A 78 2.43 -4.92 -21.24
C ARG A 78 3.46 -5.94 -20.79
N GLY A 79 3.05 -6.95 -20.01
CA GLY A 79 3.97 -7.90 -19.41
C GLY A 79 3.24 -9.01 -18.66
N THR A 80 4.00 -9.75 -17.85
CA THR A 80 3.48 -10.82 -16.98
C THR A 80 4.18 -10.79 -15.62
N VAL A 81 3.47 -11.24 -14.60
CA VAL A 81 3.98 -11.41 -13.24
C VAL A 81 4.67 -12.77 -13.12
N ARG A 82 5.89 -12.78 -12.59
CA ARG A 82 6.70 -13.97 -12.33
C ARG A 82 7.05 -14.05 -10.85
N ASN A 83 7.33 -15.27 -10.38
CA ASN A 83 7.88 -15.52 -9.04
C ASN A 83 7.08 -14.83 -7.91
N ALA A 84 5.75 -14.75 -8.07
CA ALA A 84 4.87 -14.20 -7.05
C ALA A 84 4.88 -15.10 -5.82
N LYS A 85 5.18 -14.53 -4.67
CA LYS A 85 5.22 -15.25 -3.38
C LYS A 85 4.80 -14.33 -2.25
N PHE A 86 4.14 -14.92 -1.27
CA PHE A 86 3.90 -14.25 0.00
C PHE A 86 5.17 -14.26 0.86
N GLU A 87 5.48 -13.15 1.50
CA GLU A 87 6.59 -13.04 2.43
C GLU A 87 6.21 -12.05 3.55
N LYS A 88 6.12 -12.54 4.79
CA LYS A 88 5.69 -11.81 6.00
C LYS A 88 4.25 -11.31 5.93
N ASP A 89 4.02 -10.23 5.21
CA ASP A 89 2.77 -9.49 5.14
C ASP A 89 2.43 -9.02 3.73
N ARG A 90 3.21 -9.42 2.71
CA ARG A 90 3.10 -8.85 1.36
C ARG A 90 3.35 -9.88 0.27
N ILE A 91 2.81 -9.61 -0.92
CA ILE A 91 3.16 -10.36 -2.12
C ILE A 91 4.32 -9.66 -2.82
N LYS A 92 5.46 -10.35 -2.85
CA LYS A 92 6.63 -9.98 -3.64
C LYS A 92 6.55 -10.68 -4.98
N ALA A 93 6.87 -9.98 -6.05
CA ALA A 93 6.86 -10.54 -7.39
C ALA A 93 7.91 -9.88 -8.29
N GLU A 94 8.14 -10.50 -9.44
CA GLU A 94 8.93 -9.94 -10.53
C GLU A 94 7.98 -9.55 -11.67
N LEU A 95 7.99 -8.29 -12.07
CA LEU A 95 7.17 -7.81 -13.17
C LEU A 95 8.02 -7.82 -14.45
N ALA A 96 7.72 -8.73 -15.37
CA ALA A 96 8.41 -8.88 -16.65
C ALA A 96 7.62 -8.19 -17.76
N PHE A 97 8.09 -7.01 -18.18
CA PHE A 97 7.52 -6.21 -19.25
C PHE A 97 8.03 -6.70 -20.61
N PHE A 98 7.11 -6.96 -21.55
CA PHE A 98 7.42 -7.32 -22.93
C PHE A 98 7.77 -6.05 -23.71
N LYS A 99 9.02 -5.95 -24.17
CA LYS A 99 9.53 -4.75 -24.84
C LYS A 99 8.75 -4.40 -26.10
N ASN A 100 8.35 -5.40 -26.88
CA ASN A 100 7.55 -5.24 -28.09
C ASN A 100 6.10 -4.77 -27.84
N ARG A 101 5.66 -4.72 -26.58
CA ARG A 101 4.32 -4.25 -26.17
C ARG A 101 4.35 -2.98 -25.34
N CYS A 102 5.53 -2.44 -25.05
CA CYS A 102 5.72 -1.24 -24.27
C CYS A 102 6.26 -0.12 -25.16
N SER A 103 5.85 1.13 -24.90
CA SER A 103 6.53 2.26 -25.54
C SER A 103 7.95 2.40 -24.97
N PRO A 104 8.94 2.86 -25.76
CA PRO A 104 10.27 3.13 -25.24
C PRO A 104 10.27 4.09 -24.04
N GLN A 105 9.39 5.10 -24.07
CA GLN A 105 9.25 6.06 -22.97
C GLN A 105 8.74 5.39 -21.69
N TYR A 106 7.78 4.47 -21.79
CA TYR A 106 7.25 3.77 -20.62
C TYR A 106 8.30 2.87 -19.97
N LEU A 107 9.09 2.16 -20.77
CA LEU A 107 10.22 1.36 -20.26
C LEU A 107 11.26 2.25 -19.57
N GLU A 108 11.56 3.42 -20.12
CA GLU A 108 12.47 4.39 -19.49
C GLU A 108 11.89 4.97 -18.20
N ASP A 109 10.59 5.26 -18.16
CA ASP A 109 9.90 5.72 -16.95
C ASP A 109 9.97 4.66 -15.83
N ILE A 110 9.89 3.37 -16.16
CA ILE A 110 10.12 2.28 -15.20
C ILE A 110 11.58 2.26 -14.72
N LYS A 111 12.55 2.31 -15.65
CA LYS A 111 14.00 2.28 -15.31
C LYS A 111 14.42 3.43 -14.41
N THR A 112 13.85 4.61 -14.64
CA THR A 112 14.15 5.84 -13.90
C THR A 112 13.32 5.98 -12.63
N GLY A 113 12.38 5.07 -12.36
CA GLY A 113 11.50 5.11 -11.18
C GLY A 113 10.37 6.13 -11.28
N LYS A 114 10.18 6.78 -12.43
CA LYS A 114 9.02 7.66 -12.68
C LYS A 114 7.71 6.88 -12.72
N ALA A 115 7.72 5.68 -13.28
CA ALA A 115 6.63 4.70 -13.21
C ALA A 115 7.01 3.60 -12.21
N ARG A 116 6.73 3.86 -10.93
CA ARG A 116 7.08 2.95 -9.82
C ARG A 116 5.90 2.49 -8.99
N SER A 117 4.74 3.11 -9.16
CA SER A 117 3.54 2.76 -8.39
C SER A 117 2.94 1.49 -8.95
N VAL A 118 2.43 0.66 -8.05
CA VAL A 118 1.83 -0.63 -8.38
C VAL A 118 0.45 -0.71 -7.74
N SER A 119 -0.50 -1.32 -8.45
CA SER A 119 -1.86 -1.60 -7.94
C SER A 119 -2.36 -2.88 -8.58
N ILE A 120 -3.09 -3.68 -7.83
CA ILE A 120 -3.70 -4.91 -8.32
C ILE A 120 -5.15 -4.65 -8.75
N GLY A 121 -5.56 -5.23 -9.87
CA GLY A 121 -6.97 -5.50 -10.16
C GLY A 121 -7.29 -6.90 -9.66
N PHE A 122 -8.41 -7.06 -8.96
CA PHE A 122 -8.74 -8.32 -8.29
C PHE A 122 -10.24 -8.45 -8.02
N PHE A 123 -10.68 -9.68 -7.84
CA PHE A 123 -11.99 -10.04 -7.31
C PHE A 123 -11.84 -10.47 -5.85
N PHE A 124 -12.88 -10.28 -5.05
CA PHE A 124 -12.89 -10.69 -3.65
C PHE A 124 -14.34 -10.73 -3.13
N GLU A 125 -14.55 -11.47 -2.05
CA GLU A 125 -15.75 -11.37 -1.23
C GLU A 125 -15.57 -10.27 -0.17
N CYS A 126 -16.51 -9.33 -0.12
CA CYS A 126 -16.52 -8.26 0.86
C CYS A 126 -17.41 -8.66 2.03
N ILE A 127 -16.81 -9.09 3.14
CA ILE A 127 -17.55 -9.58 4.31
C ILE A 127 -17.76 -8.43 5.30
N PRO A 128 -19.01 -8.07 5.65
CA PRO A 128 -19.28 -7.09 6.71
C PRO A 128 -18.77 -7.64 8.05
N GLN A 129 -17.65 -7.10 8.51
CA GLN A 129 -17.03 -7.49 9.76
C GLN A 129 -16.19 -6.31 10.22
N GLN A 130 -16.54 -5.78 11.39
CA GLN A 130 -15.83 -4.66 11.98
C GLN A 130 -14.65 -5.14 12.82
N GLY A 131 -13.61 -4.32 12.87
CA GLY A 131 -12.49 -4.55 13.77
C GLY A 131 -11.46 -3.43 13.70
N GLU A 132 -10.25 -3.75 14.16
CA GLU A 132 -9.11 -2.85 14.15
C GLU A 132 -7.88 -3.63 13.73
N TRP A 133 -7.10 -3.06 12.81
CA TRP A 133 -5.80 -3.58 12.41
C TRP A 133 -4.79 -2.44 12.44
N ASN A 134 -3.71 -2.63 13.18
CA ASN A 134 -2.66 -1.63 13.36
C ASN A 134 -3.14 -0.23 13.79
N GLY A 135 -4.16 -0.14 14.66
CA GLY A 135 -4.76 1.14 15.07
C GLY A 135 -5.78 1.72 14.09
N GLN A 136 -6.01 1.07 12.95
CA GLN A 136 -6.94 1.51 11.92
C GLN A 136 -8.23 0.69 11.98
N HIS A 137 -9.35 1.38 12.14
CA HIS A 137 -10.66 0.76 12.09
C HIS A 137 -10.99 0.28 10.67
N TYR A 138 -11.66 -0.87 10.59
CA TYR A 138 -12.25 -1.37 9.35
C TYR A 138 -13.68 -1.82 9.58
N GLU A 139 -14.49 -1.77 8.53
CA GLU A 139 -15.90 -2.13 8.52
C GLU A 139 -16.17 -3.44 7.76
N TYR A 140 -15.23 -3.80 6.89
CA TYR A 140 -15.30 -4.98 6.04
C TYR A 140 -13.97 -5.72 6.02
N VAL A 141 -14.03 -7.01 5.73
CA VAL A 141 -12.86 -7.87 5.53
C VAL A 141 -12.93 -8.46 4.12
N LYS A 142 -11.81 -8.37 3.38
CA LYS A 142 -11.67 -9.09 2.10
C LYS A 142 -11.49 -10.57 2.37
N LYS A 143 -12.19 -11.41 1.61
CA LYS A 143 -12.01 -12.85 1.54
C LYS A 143 -11.87 -13.31 0.10
N ASP A 144 -11.19 -14.43 -0.12
CA ASP A 144 -11.11 -15.11 -1.42
C ASP A 144 -10.61 -14.18 -2.55
N ILE A 145 -9.50 -13.50 -2.28
CA ILE A 145 -8.87 -12.57 -3.21
C ILE A 145 -8.33 -13.33 -4.42
N LEU A 146 -8.78 -12.94 -5.62
CA LEU A 146 -8.35 -13.46 -6.91
C LEU A 146 -7.77 -12.33 -7.75
N ILE A 147 -6.46 -12.34 -7.97
CA ILE A 147 -5.75 -11.30 -8.73
C ILE A 147 -5.99 -11.49 -10.24
N ASP A 148 -6.45 -10.43 -10.90
CA ASP A 148 -6.70 -10.35 -12.34
C ASP A 148 -5.49 -9.79 -13.09
N HIS A 149 -4.98 -8.64 -12.65
CA HIS A 149 -3.84 -7.96 -13.27
C HIS A 149 -3.06 -7.10 -12.28
N VAL A 150 -1.87 -6.67 -12.69
CA VAL A 150 -1.02 -5.70 -11.97
C VAL A 150 -0.82 -4.47 -12.85
N ALA A 151 -1.31 -3.32 -12.40
CA ALA A 151 -1.10 -2.02 -13.05
C ALA A 151 0.16 -1.34 -12.52
N VAL A 152 0.93 -0.73 -13.42
CA VAL A 152 2.17 -0.01 -13.09
C VAL A 152 2.19 1.35 -13.76
N GLY A 153 2.28 2.41 -12.95
CA GLY A 153 2.24 3.77 -13.49
C GLY A 153 2.90 4.82 -12.60
N SER A 154 2.63 6.08 -12.92
CA SER A 154 3.16 7.27 -12.23
C SER A 154 2.16 7.92 -11.27
N TRP A 155 1.00 7.29 -11.07
CA TRP A 155 -0.07 7.70 -10.14
C TRP A 155 0.18 7.21 -8.71
N GLN A 156 -0.66 7.61 -7.76
CA GLN A 156 -0.59 7.12 -6.38
C GLN A 156 -1.63 6.01 -6.16
N GLY A 157 -1.17 4.79 -5.87
CA GLY A 157 -2.06 3.64 -5.57
C GLY A 157 -2.60 3.64 -4.15
N ARG A 158 -3.59 2.79 -3.87
CA ARG A 158 -4.14 2.59 -2.51
C ARG A 158 -3.09 2.01 -1.56
N CYS A 159 -2.40 0.95 -1.97
CA CYS A 159 -1.11 0.60 -1.37
C CYS A 159 -0.04 1.43 -2.07
N SER A 160 0.52 2.40 -1.35
CA SER A 160 1.35 3.41 -1.96
C SER A 160 2.82 3.23 -1.68
N TYR A 161 3.68 3.78 -2.55
CA TYR A 161 5.12 3.79 -2.33
C TYR A 161 5.47 4.59 -1.06
N PRO A 162 6.36 4.10 -0.18
CA PRO A 162 7.29 2.98 -0.38
C PRO A 162 6.81 1.64 0.19
N LEU A 163 5.51 1.43 0.44
CA LEU A 163 4.98 0.17 0.98
C LEU A 163 4.70 -0.86 -0.13
N CYS A 164 4.14 -0.40 -1.23
CA CYS A 164 3.99 -1.15 -2.48
C CYS A 164 4.61 -0.36 -3.63
N GLY A 165 5.05 -1.07 -4.66
CA GLY A 165 5.72 -0.46 -5.79
C GLY A 165 6.95 -1.23 -6.26
N ILE A 166 7.49 -0.77 -7.38
CA ILE A 166 8.72 -1.28 -7.97
C ILE A 166 9.91 -0.86 -7.09
N GLY A 167 10.79 -1.82 -6.80
CA GLY A 167 12.02 -1.57 -6.04
C GLY A 167 11.83 -1.31 -4.55
N VAL A 168 10.63 -1.48 -4.00
CA VAL A 168 10.40 -1.29 -2.55
C VAL A 168 11.30 -2.20 -1.72
N ASP A 169 11.50 -3.44 -2.15
CA ASP A 169 12.34 -4.41 -1.44
C ASP A 169 13.85 -4.09 -1.46
N THR A 170 14.28 -3.18 -2.35
CA THR A 170 15.67 -2.74 -2.44
C THR A 170 15.93 -1.46 -1.64
N LEU A 171 14.88 -0.83 -1.10
CA LEU A 171 15.00 0.36 -0.26
C LEU A 171 15.44 -0.01 1.16
N LYS A 172 16.73 0.15 1.46
CA LYS A 172 17.24 0.09 2.84
C LYS A 172 16.56 1.18 3.70
N GLY A 173 15.77 0.77 4.68
CA GLY A 173 15.10 1.66 5.65
C GLY A 173 13.72 2.18 5.24
N ALA A 174 13.06 1.58 4.24
CA ALA A 174 11.69 1.96 3.84
C ALA A 174 10.58 1.20 4.57
N ASP A 175 10.89 0.14 5.32
CA ASP A 175 9.87 -0.50 6.16
C ASP A 175 9.56 0.42 7.35
N PRO A 176 8.30 0.87 7.56
CA PRO A 176 7.89 1.36 8.86
C PRO A 176 8.07 0.20 9.85
N TYR A 177 9.01 0.36 10.76
CA TYR A 177 9.17 -0.62 11.82
C TYR A 177 7.91 -0.59 12.70
N PRO A 178 7.36 -1.74 13.11
CA PRO A 178 6.18 -1.77 13.98
C PRO A 178 6.31 -0.89 15.23
N ASN A 179 7.53 -0.66 15.69
CA ASN A 179 7.86 0.11 16.89
C ASN A 179 8.31 1.56 16.64
N GLU A 180 8.26 2.09 15.40
CA GLU A 180 8.72 3.46 15.12
C GLU A 180 7.84 4.20 14.11
N HIS A 181 7.40 5.42 14.47
CA HIS A 181 6.85 6.34 13.48
C HIS A 181 7.97 6.85 12.57
N SER A 182 7.61 7.17 11.33
CA SER A 182 8.53 7.55 10.25
C SER A 182 8.23 8.98 9.79
N CYS A 183 9.28 9.76 9.53
CA CYS A 183 9.16 11.07 8.91
C CYS A 183 10.22 11.24 7.84
N ARG A 184 9.80 11.52 6.62
CA ARG A 184 10.67 11.69 5.46
C ARG A 184 10.84 13.17 5.14
N LEU A 185 12.04 13.70 5.34
CA LEU A 185 12.38 15.10 5.03
C LEU A 185 12.86 15.24 3.59
N LYS A 186 13.61 14.25 3.12
CA LYS A 186 14.19 14.23 1.78
C LYS A 186 14.01 12.89 1.13
N ASP A 187 13.89 12.96 -0.18
CA ASP A 187 13.91 11.80 -1.05
C ASP A 187 15.26 11.05 -0.88
N PRO A 188 15.27 9.82 -0.36
CA PRO A 188 16.50 9.06 -0.17
C PRO A 188 17.18 8.73 -1.51
N GLU A 189 16.46 8.77 -2.64
CA GLU A 189 17.06 8.53 -3.95
C GLU A 189 18.06 9.63 -4.34
N LYS A 190 17.87 10.85 -3.81
CA LYS A 190 18.75 12.00 -4.04
C LYS A 190 19.95 12.05 -3.09
N LEU A 191 20.01 11.15 -2.11
CA LEU A 191 21.03 11.15 -1.07
C LEU A 191 21.77 9.80 -0.99
N ASN A 192 23.07 9.83 -0.74
CA ASN A 192 23.84 8.68 -0.29
C ASN A 192 23.72 8.59 1.22
N ILE A 193 23.05 7.58 1.77
CA ILE A 193 22.92 7.43 3.22
C ILE A 193 24.28 7.17 3.83
N VAL A 194 24.71 8.04 4.75
CA VAL A 194 26.05 8.01 5.35
C VAL A 194 26.04 7.59 6.81
N GLY A 195 24.86 7.50 7.44
CA GLY A 195 24.73 7.02 8.80
C GLY A 195 23.44 7.49 9.46
N SER A 196 23.39 7.29 10.77
CA SER A 196 22.30 7.75 11.62
C SER A 196 22.85 8.22 12.96
N GLY A 197 22.12 9.09 13.63
CA GLY A 197 22.42 9.53 14.99
C GLY A 197 21.14 9.71 15.79
N GLU A 198 21.28 9.88 17.09
CA GLU A 198 20.15 10.20 17.96
C GLU A 198 20.14 11.69 18.28
N ARG A 199 18.93 12.23 18.38
CA ARG A 199 18.67 13.59 18.85
C ARG A 199 17.55 13.57 19.86
N GLU A 200 17.40 14.68 20.56
CA GLU A 200 16.37 14.86 21.56
C GLU A 200 15.51 16.07 21.21
N HIS A 201 14.20 15.94 21.39
CA HIS A 201 13.25 17.04 21.32
C HIS A 201 12.25 16.91 22.48
N ASN A 202 12.15 17.95 23.31
CA ASN A 202 11.30 17.97 24.50
C ASN A 202 11.50 16.76 25.44
N GLY A 203 12.75 16.37 25.69
CA GLY A 203 13.06 15.22 26.56
C GLY A 203 12.87 13.84 25.90
N LYS A 204 12.53 13.80 24.61
CA LYS A 204 12.24 12.56 23.87
C LYS A 204 13.28 12.32 22.79
N SER A 205 13.91 11.15 22.81
CA SER A 205 14.89 10.77 21.78
C SER A 205 14.21 10.36 20.47
N TYR A 206 14.80 10.73 19.35
CA TYR A 206 14.42 10.29 18.02
C TYR A 206 15.68 10.04 17.19
N ARG A 207 15.62 9.10 16.25
CA ARG A 207 16.76 8.78 15.38
C ARG A 207 16.68 9.64 14.11
N VAL A 208 17.80 10.24 13.75
CA VAL A 208 17.99 10.99 12.51
C VAL A 208 18.81 10.15 11.54
N ILE A 209 18.32 10.01 10.32
CA ILE A 209 19.05 9.38 9.22
C ILE A 209 19.73 10.49 8.42
N PHE A 210 21.03 10.35 8.16
CA PHE A 210 21.83 11.32 7.41
C PHE A 210 22.18 10.79 6.03
N GLY A 211 22.14 11.66 5.03
CA GLY A 211 22.62 11.36 3.69
C GLY A 211 23.37 12.53 3.05
N LYS A 212 24.29 12.25 2.13
CA LYS A 212 24.98 13.26 1.32
C LYS A 212 24.30 13.44 -0.03
N PRO A 213 24.06 14.67 -0.52
CA PRO A 213 23.50 14.88 -1.86
C PRO A 213 24.33 14.21 -2.95
N LYS A 214 23.67 13.40 -3.79
CA LYS A 214 24.35 12.71 -4.90
C LYS A 214 24.82 13.66 -6.00
N ASP A 215 24.11 14.77 -6.19
CA ASP A 215 24.38 15.80 -7.19
C ASP A 215 25.46 16.81 -6.76
N LYS A 216 25.83 16.82 -5.48
CA LYS A 216 26.81 17.75 -4.89
C LYS A 216 27.74 17.00 -3.95
N LEU A 217 28.71 16.29 -4.53
CA LEU A 217 29.65 15.43 -3.80
C LEU A 217 30.46 16.16 -2.71
N GLU A 218 30.71 17.46 -2.91
CA GLU A 218 31.41 18.33 -1.94
C GLU A 218 30.51 18.87 -0.81
N ALA A 219 29.20 18.63 -0.87
CA ALA A 219 28.27 19.09 0.16
C ALA A 219 28.35 18.22 1.43
N GLY A 220 28.16 18.87 2.58
CA GLY A 220 27.99 18.18 3.86
C GLY A 220 26.78 17.24 3.88
N SER A 221 26.75 16.32 4.84
CA SER A 221 25.58 15.46 5.06
C SER A 221 24.36 16.29 5.49
N VAL A 222 23.20 15.91 4.99
CA VAL A 222 21.90 16.48 5.31
C VAL A 222 21.02 15.43 5.98
N GLU A 223 20.01 15.90 6.71
CA GLU A 223 19.01 15.05 7.32
C GLU A 223 18.04 14.53 6.25
N GLN A 224 17.83 13.22 6.25
CA GLN A 224 17.00 12.52 5.28
C GLN A 224 15.66 12.17 5.88
N ALA A 225 15.66 11.60 7.08
CA ALA A 225 14.46 11.15 7.77
C ALA A 225 14.63 11.16 9.29
N TYR A 226 13.50 11.17 9.99
CA TYR A 226 13.41 10.94 11.43
C TYR A 226 12.65 9.64 11.72
N ARG A 227 13.05 8.96 12.79
CA ARG A 227 12.36 7.80 13.36
C ARG A 227 12.02 8.06 14.80
N TYR A 228 10.76 7.83 15.17
CA TYR A 228 10.23 8.13 16.49
C TYR A 228 9.78 6.85 17.18
N PRO A 229 10.46 6.41 18.25
CA PRO A 229 10.03 5.23 18.99
C PRO A 229 8.62 5.42 19.56
N VAL A 230 7.71 4.46 19.28
CA VAL A 230 6.31 4.51 19.75
C VAL A 230 6.17 4.54 21.28
N LYS A 231 7.20 4.05 22.00
CA LYS A 231 7.26 4.04 23.46
C LYS A 231 7.39 5.43 24.07
N THR A 232 7.97 6.38 23.34
CA THR A 232 8.28 7.73 23.85
C THR A 232 7.55 8.82 23.09
N TRP A 233 7.23 8.58 21.82
CA TRP A 233 6.50 9.50 20.96
C TRP A 233 5.10 8.98 20.69
N SER A 234 4.09 9.78 21.01
CA SER A 234 2.77 9.54 20.45
C SER A 234 2.75 9.89 18.96
N GLU A 235 1.85 9.26 18.22
CA GLU A 235 1.68 9.54 16.79
C GLU A 235 1.44 11.04 16.51
N ALA A 236 0.60 11.69 17.31
CA ALA A 236 0.28 13.11 17.15
C ALA A 236 1.51 14.01 17.36
N GLU A 237 2.34 13.70 18.36
CA GLU A 237 3.58 14.43 18.62
C GLU A 237 4.61 14.21 17.52
N ALA A 238 4.79 12.96 17.08
CA ALA A 238 5.72 12.61 16.01
C ALA A 238 5.30 13.23 14.67
N ARG A 239 3.98 13.25 14.39
CA ARG A 239 3.39 13.89 13.20
C ARG A 239 3.62 15.39 13.22
N LYS A 240 3.32 16.05 14.35
CA LYS A 240 3.55 17.49 14.51
C LYS A 240 5.02 17.84 14.33
N HIS A 241 5.92 17.12 15.02
CA HIS A 241 7.35 17.34 14.89
C HIS A 241 7.85 17.11 13.46
N CYS A 242 7.32 16.11 12.75
CA CYS A 242 7.62 15.91 11.33
C CYS A 242 7.20 17.08 10.46
N GLN A 243 5.98 17.59 10.66
CA GLN A 243 5.43 18.74 9.92
C GLN A 243 6.21 20.02 10.20
N ASP A 244 6.61 20.26 11.44
CA ASP A 244 7.45 21.39 11.83
C ASP A 244 8.81 21.39 11.11
N HIS A 245 9.27 20.22 10.65
CA HIS A 245 10.49 20.04 9.86
C HIS A 245 10.23 19.86 8.35
N GLY A 246 8.99 20.08 7.90
CA GLY A 246 8.61 20.00 6.49
C GLY A 246 8.66 18.59 5.91
N GLY A 247 8.55 17.56 6.75
CA GLY A 247 8.59 16.16 6.32
C GLY A 247 7.22 15.54 6.06
N ASN A 248 7.22 14.40 5.36
CA ASN A 248 6.07 13.53 5.17
C ASN A 248 6.03 12.47 6.27
N PHE A 249 4.96 12.44 7.06
CA PHE A 249 4.81 11.56 8.22
C PHE A 249 4.08 10.26 7.90
N GLU A 250 4.57 9.16 8.47
CA GLU A 250 3.96 7.83 8.43
C GLU A 250 3.91 7.27 9.87
N PRO A 251 2.74 6.84 10.36
CA PRO A 251 2.64 6.26 11.70
C PRO A 251 3.31 4.88 11.76
N ALA A 252 3.74 4.48 12.96
CA ALA A 252 4.11 3.10 13.24
C ALA A 252 2.86 2.20 13.11
N LEU A 253 3.07 0.92 12.85
CA LEU A 253 2.00 -0.08 12.87
C LEU A 253 1.57 -0.28 14.34
N ARG A 254 0.40 0.26 14.73
CA ARG A 254 -0.02 0.32 16.14
C ARG A 254 -0.60 -0.99 16.66
N GLU A 255 -0.09 -1.51 17.76
CA GLU A 255 -0.99 -2.07 18.78
C GLU A 255 -1.58 -0.88 19.59
N GLU A 256 -2.87 -0.90 19.95
CA GLU A 256 -3.46 -0.38 21.23
C GLU A 256 -4.74 0.52 21.20
N SER A 257 -5.80 -0.02 21.83
CA SER A 257 -6.72 0.49 22.86
C SER A 257 -6.92 1.99 23.17
N GLY A 258 -8.20 2.42 23.24
CA GLY A 258 -8.75 2.95 24.51
C GLY A 258 -9.57 4.26 24.55
N ALA A 259 -9.57 5.13 23.52
CA ALA A 259 -10.08 6.52 23.70
C ALA A 259 -11.44 6.87 23.03
N SER A 260 -12.03 5.99 22.22
CA SER A 260 -13.18 6.32 21.35
C SER A 260 -14.57 6.32 22.02
N SER A 261 -14.66 5.86 23.27
CA SER A 261 -15.95 5.40 23.86
C SER A 261 -17.00 6.49 24.11
N ASN A 262 -16.62 7.75 24.32
CA ASN A 262 -17.57 8.78 24.77
C ASN A 262 -18.36 9.45 23.62
N LYS A 263 -17.75 9.59 22.44
CA LYS A 263 -18.41 10.23 21.29
C LYS A 263 -19.40 9.29 20.60
N GLN A 264 -19.09 7.99 20.60
CA GLN A 264 -19.94 6.93 20.05
C GLN A 264 -21.21 6.71 20.89
N ARG A 265 -21.14 6.87 22.22
CA ARG A 265 -22.29 6.65 23.11
C ARG A 265 -23.41 7.68 22.92
N LEU A 266 -23.04 8.96 22.75
CA LEU A 266 -24.01 10.04 22.52
C LEU A 266 -24.70 9.92 21.16
N GLN A 267 -24.00 9.41 20.15
CA GLN A 267 -24.55 9.23 18.81
C GLN A 267 -25.47 8.00 18.73
N GLN A 268 -25.15 6.92 19.45
CA GLN A 268 -26.05 5.74 19.56
C GLN A 268 -27.36 6.06 20.29
N GLU A 269 -27.34 6.88 21.34
CA GLU A 269 -28.57 7.29 22.06
C GLU A 269 -29.48 8.16 21.17
N SER A 270 -28.91 8.99 20.30
CA SER A 270 -29.66 9.79 19.32
C SER A 270 -30.36 8.90 18.27
N ILE A 271 -29.63 7.92 17.74
CA ILE A 271 -30.16 7.00 16.71
C ILE A 271 -31.26 6.11 17.29
N ARG A 272 -31.10 5.65 18.54
CA ARG A 272 -32.09 4.81 19.21
C ARG A 272 -33.45 5.50 19.36
N LYS A 273 -33.47 6.79 19.70
CA LYS A 273 -34.72 7.57 19.78
C LYS A 273 -35.40 7.79 18.43
N GLN A 274 -34.64 7.84 17.33
CA GLN A 274 -35.22 7.97 15.99
C GLN A 274 -35.89 6.68 15.49
N LEU A 275 -35.54 5.52 16.07
CA LEU A 275 -36.05 4.21 15.66
C LEU A 275 -37.26 3.73 16.49
N GLU A 276 -37.68 4.44 17.53
CA GLU A 276 -38.78 4.06 18.45
C GLU A 276 -40.21 4.03 17.85
N GLY A 277 -40.34 4.11 16.52
CA GLY A 277 -41.63 3.99 15.81
C GLY A 277 -41.61 3.02 14.63
N TYR A 278 -40.48 2.37 14.33
CA TYR A 278 -40.36 1.45 13.21
C TYR A 278 -40.58 0.01 13.67
N GLU A 279 -41.49 -0.68 12.98
CA GLU A 279 -41.72 -2.11 13.20
C GLU A 279 -40.42 -2.88 12.94
N SER A 280 -40.00 -3.72 13.89
CA SER A 280 -38.72 -4.43 13.78
C SER A 280 -38.70 -5.32 12.54
N ALA A 281 -37.51 -5.50 11.96
CA ALA A 281 -37.32 -6.40 10.82
C ALA A 281 -37.86 -7.81 11.10
N ASP A 282 -37.73 -8.28 12.35
CA ASP A 282 -38.26 -9.57 12.79
C ASP A 282 -39.79 -9.64 12.72
N SER A 283 -40.50 -8.56 13.05
CA SER A 283 -41.96 -8.47 12.92
C SER A 283 -42.39 -8.55 11.45
N LEU A 284 -41.68 -7.86 10.55
CA LEU A 284 -41.96 -7.88 9.12
C LEU A 284 -41.69 -9.25 8.49
N ILE A 285 -40.61 -9.91 8.90
CA ILE A 285 -40.26 -11.27 8.47
C ILE A 285 -41.31 -12.29 8.96
N ALA A 286 -41.81 -12.15 10.19
CA ALA A 286 -42.86 -13.01 10.71
C ALA A 286 -44.16 -12.87 9.90
N LYS A 287 -44.56 -11.64 9.53
CA LYS A 287 -45.74 -11.38 8.69
C LYS A 287 -45.58 -11.97 7.29
N ALA A 288 -44.41 -11.81 6.66
CA ALA A 288 -44.13 -12.38 5.35
C ALA A 288 -44.23 -13.92 5.33
N ASN A 289 -43.72 -14.58 6.37
CA ASN A 289 -43.77 -16.03 6.49
C ASN A 289 -45.19 -16.57 6.69
N ILE A 290 -46.07 -15.83 7.38
CA ILE A 290 -47.49 -16.18 7.51
C ILE A 290 -48.18 -16.12 6.14
N LEU A 291 -47.91 -15.07 5.36
CA LEU A 291 -48.49 -14.90 4.02
C LEU A 291 -48.07 -16.04 3.06
N ILE A 292 -46.79 -16.42 3.11
CA ILE A 292 -46.25 -17.52 2.29
C ILE A 292 -46.94 -18.86 2.63
N ARG A 293 -47.26 -19.10 3.90
CA ARG A 293 -47.98 -20.32 4.30
C ARG A 293 -49.43 -20.33 3.82
N GLN A 294 -50.10 -19.18 3.85
CA GLN A 294 -51.47 -19.05 3.33
C GLN A 294 -51.54 -19.31 1.82
N LEU A 295 -50.54 -18.86 1.05
CA LEU A 295 -50.48 -19.09 -0.39
C LEU A 295 -50.18 -20.55 -0.77
N LYS A 296 -49.48 -21.30 0.09
CA LYS A 296 -49.15 -22.72 -0.14
C LYS A 296 -50.27 -23.70 0.22
N GLY A 297 -51.35 -23.24 0.85
CA GLY A 297 -52.51 -24.07 1.23
C GLY A 297 -53.67 -24.07 0.23
N ILE A 298 -53.50 -23.49 -0.97
CA ILE A 298 -54.57 -23.31 -1.98
C ILE A 298 -54.32 -24.20 -3.23
N GLN A 299 -53.54 -25.29 -3.12
CA GLN A 299 -53.38 -26.28 -4.20
C GLN A 299 -54.02 -27.62 -3.84
#